data_AF-A0A8C5RFD1-F1
#
_entry.id   AF-A0A8C5RFD1-F1
#
_cell.length_a   1.000
_cell.length_b   1.000
_cell.length_c   1.000
_cell.angle_alpha   90.00
_cell.angle_beta   90.00
_cell.angle_gamma   90.00
#
_symmetry.space_group_name_H-M   'P 1'
#
loop_
_entity.id
_entity.type
_entity.pdbx_description
1 polymer ?
#
loop_
_entity_poly.entity_id
_entity_poly.type
_entity_poly.pdbx_seq_one_letter_code
_entity_poly.pdbx_strand_id
1 'polypeptide(L)'
;PTLKSPGLSPPNSKSKACDRDLQCGGGMCCAVSLWIQSLRICTPMGIFGEDCHPLSHKIPFWGRRMHHSCPCEPNLACVRISPSKYKCLPEFKNDDIYF
;
A
#
# COMPACT_ATOMS: atom_id res chain seq x y z
N PRO A 1 -18.43 -14.24 -8.57
CA PRO A 1 -17.30 -13.50 -9.18
C PRO A 1 -17.38 -12.00 -8.84
N THR A 2 -16.77 -11.61 -7.72
CA THR A 2 -16.62 -10.19 -7.34
C THR A 2 -15.70 -9.51 -8.34
N LEU A 3 -16.26 -8.72 -9.25
CA LEU A 3 -15.50 -7.81 -10.11
C LEU A 3 -14.69 -6.89 -9.20
N LYS A 4 -13.38 -7.15 -9.09
CA LYS A 4 -12.45 -6.30 -8.35
C LYS A 4 -12.19 -5.08 -9.23
N SER A 5 -13.02 -4.05 -9.04
CA SER A 5 -12.86 -2.75 -9.67
C SER A 5 -11.39 -2.31 -9.52
N PRO A 6 -10.70 -1.92 -10.61
CA PRO A 6 -9.37 -1.33 -10.48
C PRO A 6 -9.53 -0.09 -9.62
N GLY A 7 -8.75 -0.01 -8.53
CA GLY A 7 -8.88 0.98 -7.46
C GLY A 7 -9.27 2.36 -8.00
N LEU A 8 -10.55 2.69 -7.82
CA LEU A 8 -11.09 3.97 -8.20
C LEU A 8 -10.50 4.97 -7.21
N SER A 9 -9.61 5.81 -7.71
CA SER A 9 -9.09 6.95 -6.98
C SER A 9 -10.28 7.76 -6.44
N PRO A 10 -10.18 8.35 -5.25
CA PRO A 10 -11.22 9.27 -4.79
C PRO A 10 -11.47 10.34 -5.85
N PRO A 11 -12.72 10.80 -6.06
CA PRO A 11 -13.16 11.58 -7.23
C PRO A 11 -12.47 12.95 -7.42
N ASN A 12 -11.48 13.30 -6.60
CA ASN A 12 -10.69 14.53 -6.67
C ASN A 12 -9.17 14.32 -6.81
N SER A 13 -8.65 13.09 -6.90
CA SER A 13 -7.22 12.88 -7.17
C SER A 13 -6.99 12.72 -8.67
N LYS A 14 -6.63 13.80 -9.37
CA LYS A 14 -5.97 13.68 -10.69
C LYS A 14 -4.84 12.67 -10.54
N SER A 15 -4.89 11.56 -11.30
CA SER A 15 -3.87 10.50 -11.28
C SER A 15 -2.52 11.09 -11.68
N LYS A 16 -1.76 11.58 -10.69
CA LYS A 16 -0.42 12.10 -10.93
C LYS A 16 0.50 10.92 -11.19
N ALA A 17 1.12 10.93 -12.36
CA ALA A 17 2.27 10.07 -12.60
C ALA A 17 3.36 10.40 -11.58
N CYS A 18 4.07 9.38 -11.11
CA CYS A 18 5.11 9.53 -10.10
C CYS A 18 6.29 8.61 -10.41
N ASP A 19 7.48 8.98 -9.95
CA ASP A 19 8.66 8.09 -9.93
C ASP A 19 9.01 7.67 -8.51
N ARG A 20 8.70 8.52 -7.52
CA ARG A 20 9.02 8.32 -6.09
C ARG A 20 7.82 8.63 -5.21
N ASP A 21 7.75 7.94 -4.06
CA ASP A 21 6.71 8.14 -3.05
C ASP A 21 6.62 9.59 -2.57
N LEU A 22 7.74 10.35 -2.56
CA LEU A 22 7.78 11.76 -2.17
C LEU A 22 6.93 12.68 -3.07
N GLN A 23 6.68 12.29 -4.32
CA GLN A 23 5.82 13.04 -5.24
C GLN A 23 4.33 12.81 -4.94
N CYS A 24 4.03 11.76 -4.18
CA CYS A 24 2.70 11.43 -3.73
C CYS A 24 2.44 12.06 -2.35
N GLY A 25 1.17 12.39 -2.08
CA GLY A 25 0.77 12.94 -0.79
C GLY A 25 0.91 11.92 0.35
N GLY A 26 0.82 12.39 1.59
CA GLY A 26 0.74 11.50 2.76
C GLY A 26 -0.41 10.50 2.60
N GLY A 27 -0.16 9.23 2.94
CA GLY A 27 -1.14 8.15 2.74
C GLY A 27 -1.15 7.53 1.34
N MET A 28 -0.22 7.88 0.46
CA MET A 28 -0.11 7.34 -0.89
C MET A 28 1.29 6.81 -1.18
N CYS A 29 1.38 5.79 -2.04
CA CYS A 29 2.63 5.26 -2.56
C CYS A 29 2.70 5.39 -4.08
N CYS A 30 3.90 5.44 -4.63
CA CYS A 30 4.11 5.38 -6.06
C CYS A 30 4.20 3.92 -6.54
N ALA A 31 3.09 3.39 -7.06
CA ALA A 31 2.98 2.00 -7.51
C ALA A 31 2.92 1.90 -9.03
N VAL A 32 3.38 0.76 -9.55
CA VAL A 32 3.24 0.39 -10.97
C VAL A 32 1.80 -0.04 -11.25
N SER A 33 1.24 0.40 -12.38
CA SER A 33 -0.09 -0.02 -12.84
C SER A 33 -0.12 -1.53 -13.12
N LEU A 34 -1.24 -2.19 -12.77
CA LEU A 34 -1.45 -3.61 -13.05
C LEU A 34 -1.49 -3.93 -14.56
N TRP A 35 -1.82 -2.96 -15.40
CA TRP A 35 -2.07 -3.17 -16.83
C TRP A 35 -0.94 -2.65 -17.73
N ILE A 36 -0.15 -1.68 -17.24
CA ILE A 36 0.91 -1.02 -18.02
C ILE A 36 2.15 -0.90 -17.13
N GLN A 37 3.15 -1.76 -17.35
CA GLN A 37 4.39 -1.77 -16.56
C GLN A 37 5.14 -0.42 -16.59
N SER A 38 5.00 0.34 -17.67
CA SER A 38 5.64 1.64 -17.85
C SER A 38 4.93 2.79 -17.11
N LEU A 39 3.73 2.56 -16.56
CA LEU A 39 2.95 3.60 -15.91
C LEU A 39 3.02 3.45 -14.39
N ARG A 40 3.50 4.50 -13.72
CA ARG A 40 3.52 4.64 -12.27
C ARG A 40 2.61 5.78 -11.86
N ILE A 41 1.74 5.53 -10.89
CA ILE A 41 0.78 6.51 -10.39
C ILE A 41 0.75 6.47 -8.86
N CYS A 42 0.36 7.59 -8.26
CA CYS A 42 0.08 7.62 -6.84
C CYS A 42 -1.15 6.76 -6.54
N THR A 43 -0.94 5.72 -5.76
CA THR A 43 -1.95 4.76 -5.32
C THR A 43 -2.11 4.88 -3.81
N PRO A 44 -3.34 4.85 -3.27
CA PRO A 44 -3.55 4.92 -1.82
C PRO A 44 -2.90 3.73 -1.09
N MET A 45 -2.50 3.96 0.16
CA MET A 45 -2.07 2.90 1.07
C MET A 45 -3.24 1.97 1.42
N GLY A 46 -2.90 0.75 1.86
CA GLY A 46 -3.89 -0.24 2.29
C GLY A 46 -4.58 0.14 3.60
N ILE A 47 -5.91 0.14 3.61
CA ILE A 47 -6.73 0.41 4.81
C ILE A 47 -7.06 -0.89 5.56
N PHE A 48 -7.69 -0.76 6.73
CA PHE A 48 -8.03 -1.91 7.59
C PHE A 48 -8.78 -3.01 6.82
N GLY A 49 -8.29 -4.25 6.94
CA GLY A 49 -8.87 -5.43 6.31
C GLY A 49 -8.53 -5.62 4.82
N GLU A 50 -7.83 -4.68 4.18
CA GLU A 50 -7.40 -4.84 2.79
C GLU A 50 -6.26 -5.84 2.64
N ASP A 51 -6.19 -6.47 1.47
CA ASP A 51 -5.12 -7.41 1.17
C ASP A 51 -3.80 -6.64 0.96
N CYS A 52 -2.75 -7.12 1.59
CA CYS A 52 -1.41 -6.53 1.51
C CYS A 52 -0.38 -7.59 1.15
N HIS A 53 0.86 -7.17 0.89
CA HIS A 53 1.97 -8.09 0.66
C HIS A 53 3.08 -7.81 1.68
N PRO A 54 3.70 -8.84 2.31
CA PRO A 54 4.73 -8.64 3.34
C PRO A 54 5.98 -7.92 2.82
N LEU A 55 6.22 -7.94 1.49
CA LEU A 55 7.32 -7.22 0.85
C LEU A 55 6.97 -5.76 0.49
N SER A 56 5.76 -5.28 0.80
CA SER A 56 5.40 -3.88 0.60
C SER A 56 6.04 -3.03 1.69
N HIS A 57 7.23 -2.49 1.42
CA HIS A 57 8.00 -1.65 2.35
C HIS A 57 7.21 -0.42 2.87
N LYS A 58 7.44 -0.03 4.13
CA LYS A 58 6.87 1.20 4.74
C LYS A 58 7.30 2.47 3.97
N ILE A 59 6.52 3.55 4.11
CA ILE A 59 6.80 4.87 3.52
C ILE A 59 7.47 5.75 4.59
N PRO A 60 8.51 6.55 4.24
CA PRO A 60 9.05 6.74 2.91
C PRO A 60 9.99 5.61 2.48
N PHE A 61 9.77 5.07 1.28
CA PHE A 61 10.71 4.12 0.68
C PHE A 61 11.70 4.87 -0.21
N TRP A 62 12.99 4.82 0.13
CA TRP A 62 14.06 5.50 -0.62
C TRP A 62 14.49 4.78 -1.90
N GLY A 63 13.94 3.59 -2.18
CA GLY A 63 14.19 2.83 -3.40
C GLY A 63 13.07 2.94 -4.44
N ARG A 64 13.19 2.20 -5.54
CA ARG A 64 12.11 2.06 -6.54
C ARG A 64 11.23 0.86 -6.20
N ARG A 65 9.93 1.10 -5.99
CA ARG A 65 8.96 0.00 -5.85
C ARG A 65 8.88 -0.75 -7.18
N MET A 66 9.25 -2.03 -7.15
CA MET A 66 9.08 -2.97 -8.26
C MET A 66 7.75 -3.73 -8.16
N HIS A 67 7.11 -3.68 -6.99
CA HIS A 67 5.84 -4.34 -6.73
C HIS A 67 4.67 -3.37 -6.98
N HIS A 68 3.57 -3.92 -7.49
CA HIS A 68 2.31 -3.23 -7.76
C HIS A 68 1.49 -2.94 -6.50
N SER A 69 2.01 -3.28 -5.30
CA SER A 69 1.31 -3.21 -4.02
C SER A 69 1.89 -2.14 -3.10
N CYS A 70 1.06 -1.18 -2.70
CA CYS A 70 1.36 -0.20 -1.66
C CYS A 70 1.38 -0.83 -0.26
N PRO A 71 2.11 -0.23 0.71
CA PRO A 71 2.04 -0.66 2.10
C PRO A 71 0.71 -0.26 2.74
N CYS A 72 0.43 -0.84 3.90
CA CYS A 72 -0.68 -0.41 4.75
C CYS A 72 -0.45 1.00 5.30
N GLU A 73 -1.53 1.67 5.71
CA GLU A 73 -1.47 2.94 6.43
C GLU A 73 -0.58 2.87 7.69
N PRO A 74 -0.01 3.98 8.16
CA PRO A 74 0.98 4.00 9.25
C PRO A 74 0.51 3.35 10.56
N ASN A 75 -0.80 3.24 10.79
CA ASN A 75 -1.39 2.60 11.97
C ASN A 75 -1.68 1.10 11.78
N LEU A 76 -1.34 0.54 10.62
CA LEU A 76 -1.65 -0.83 10.22
C LEU A 76 -0.37 -1.56 9.81
N ALA A 77 -0.28 -2.82 10.19
CA ALA A 77 0.73 -3.77 9.73
C ALA A 77 0.14 -4.76 8.73
N CYS A 78 0.99 -5.23 7.82
CA CYS A 78 0.63 -6.30 6.92
C CYS A 78 0.78 -7.66 7.64
N VAL A 79 -0.33 -8.19 8.16
CA VAL A 79 -0.35 -9.39 9.00
C VAL A 79 -0.83 -10.60 8.21
N ARG A 80 -0.16 -11.74 8.39
CA ARG A 80 -0.55 -13.01 7.77
C ARG A 80 -1.81 -13.53 8.44
N ILE A 81 -2.90 -13.63 7.70
CA ILE A 81 -4.17 -14.23 8.19
C ILE A 81 -4.31 -15.69 7.76
N SER A 82 -3.63 -16.11 6.69
CA SER A 82 -3.59 -17.49 6.23
C SER A 82 -2.31 -17.77 5.44
N PRO A 83 -1.99 -19.03 5.09
CA PRO A 83 -0.71 -19.40 4.49
C PRO A 83 -0.29 -18.58 3.25
N SER A 84 -1.25 -18.02 2.51
CA SER A 84 -1.02 -17.23 1.30
C SER A 84 -1.71 -15.86 1.32
N LYS A 85 -2.35 -15.47 2.43
CA LYS A 85 -3.15 -14.24 2.51
C LYS A 85 -2.68 -13.36 3.67
N TYR A 86 -2.42 -12.11 3.33
CA TYR A 86 -2.02 -11.07 4.28
C TYR A 86 -3.00 -9.93 4.20
N LYS A 87 -3.30 -9.32 5.35
CA LYS A 87 -4.19 -8.17 5.45
C LYS A 87 -3.61 -7.05 6.29
N CYS A 88 -4.00 -5.83 5.98
CA CYS A 88 -3.72 -4.66 6.81
C CYS A 88 -4.55 -4.74 8.09
N LEU A 89 -3.89 -5.04 9.21
CA LEU A 89 -4.50 -5.12 10.54
C LEU A 89 -3.73 -4.20 11.50
N PRO A 90 -4.32 -3.77 12.62
CA PRO A 90 -3.62 -2.96 13.61
C PRO A 90 -2.35 -3.69 14.05
N GLU A 91 -1.23 -2.99 14.00
CA GLU A 91 0.01 -3.47 14.60
C GLU A 91 -0.23 -3.38 16.12
N PHE A 92 -0.56 -4.51 16.78
CA PHE A 92 -0.53 -4.57 18.24
C PHE A 92 0.93 -4.42 18.68
N LYS A 93 1.41 -3.18 18.73
CA LYS A 93 2.65 -2.84 19.41
C LYS A 93 2.42 -3.06 20.88
N ASN A 94 2.82 -4.22 21.38
CA ASN A 94 3.09 -4.42 22.80
C ASN A 94 4.36 -3.65 23.17
N ASP A 95 4.35 -2.31 23.04
CA ASP A 95 5.41 -1.42 23.53
C ASP A 95 5.27 -1.15 25.05
N ASP A 96 4.61 -2.03 25.81
CA ASP A 96 4.41 -1.92 27.28
C ASP A 96 4.91 -3.13 28.09
N ILE A 97 5.75 -4.02 27.53
CA ILE A 97 6.37 -5.10 28.31
C ILE A 97 7.90 -5.04 28.20
N TYR A 98 8.48 -4.01 28.81
CA TYR A 98 9.81 -4.10 29.41
C TYR A 98 9.61 -4.17 30.94
N PHE A 99 9.69 -5.38 31.50
CA PHE A 99 9.93 -5.62 32.93
C PHE A 99 11.43 -5.79 33.15
#